data_AF-A0A3S1ATY7-F1
#
_entry.id   AF-A0A3S1ATY7-F1
#
_cell.length_a   1.000
_cell.length_b   1.000
_cell.length_c   1.000
_cell.angle_alpha   90.00
_cell.angle_beta   90.00
_cell.angle_gamma   90.00
#
_symmetry.space_group_name_H-M   'P 1'
#
loop_
_entity.id
_entity.type
_entity.pdbx_description
1 polymer ?
#
loop_
_entity_poly.entity_id
_entity_poly.type
_entity_poly.pdbx_seq_one_letter_code
_entity_poly.pdbx_strand_id
1 'polypeptide(L)'
;MVQTDIQLHRLLALDAKITTKDLAAKVNLSPSPVFERIKRLEAAGFIKGYIALIDAEKLNYRLIIFCNIKLKHHDRNIGHNFVTDIMPRSTYEIGLTINNVLNTKWKET
;
A
#
# COMPACT_ATOMS: atom_id res chain seq x y z
N MET A 1 -13.73 -3.66 -12.48
CA MET A 1 -12.79 -2.57 -12.83
C MET A 1 -12.63 -2.52 -14.34
N VAL A 2 -12.65 -1.33 -14.93
CA VAL A 2 -12.42 -1.11 -16.37
C VAL A 2 -10.94 -0.78 -16.60
N GLN A 3 -10.42 -0.95 -17.82
CA GLN A 3 -9.02 -0.66 -18.17
C GLN A 3 -8.53 0.73 -17.71
N THR A 4 -9.38 1.76 -17.81
CA THR A 4 -9.08 3.11 -17.31
C THR A 4 -8.87 3.15 -15.80
N ASP A 5 -9.62 2.36 -15.02
CA ASP A 5 -9.49 2.32 -13.57
C ASP A 5 -8.12 1.71 -13.16
N ILE A 6 -7.65 0.72 -13.93
CA ILE A 6 -6.32 0.12 -13.75
C ILE A 6 -5.22 1.15 -14.04
N GLN A 7 -5.39 1.95 -15.10
CA GLN A 7 -4.45 3.01 -15.45
C GLN A 7 -4.42 4.11 -14.38
N LEU A 8 -5.58 4.55 -13.89
CA LEU A 8 -5.69 5.52 -12.80
C LEU A 8 -5.00 5.01 -11.54
N HIS A 9 -5.24 3.75 -11.15
CA HIS A 9 -4.55 3.13 -10.03
C HIS A 9 -3.02 3.15 -10.22
N ARG A 10 -2.51 2.78 -11.40
CA ARG A 10 -1.05 2.81 -11.66
C ARG A 10 -0.47 4.22 -11.53
N LEU A 11 -1.17 5.22 -12.03
CA LEU A 11 -0.72 6.61 -11.95
C LEU A 11 -0.72 7.12 -10.51
N LEU A 12 -1.79 6.84 -9.74
CA LEU A 12 -1.89 7.21 -8.33
C LEU A 12 -0.90 6.45 -7.44
N ALA A 13 -0.57 5.20 -7.77
CA ALA A 13 0.43 4.43 -7.04
C ALA A 13 1.85 4.96 -7.24
N LEU A 14 2.14 5.56 -8.40
CA LEU A 14 3.43 6.20 -8.68
C LEU A 14 3.51 7.58 -8.03
N ASP A 15 2.43 8.36 -8.13
CA ASP A 15 2.36 9.70 -7.56
C ASP A 15 0.92 9.96 -7.08
N ALA A 16 0.73 9.91 -5.77
CA ALA A 16 -0.55 10.19 -5.13
C ALA A 16 -0.92 11.68 -5.13
N LYS A 17 0.03 12.59 -5.41
CA LYS A 17 -0.20 14.04 -5.40
C LYS A 17 -0.54 14.61 -6.77
N ILE A 18 -0.53 13.79 -7.82
CA ILE A 18 -0.89 14.21 -9.17
C ILE A 18 -2.30 14.82 -9.20
N THR A 19 -2.45 15.94 -9.91
CA THR A 19 -3.75 16.61 -9.98
C THR A 19 -4.74 15.82 -10.83
N THR A 20 -6.03 15.96 -10.54
CA THR A 20 -7.10 15.35 -11.35
C THR A 20 -7.07 15.83 -12.80
N LYS A 21 -6.61 17.07 -13.05
CA LYS A 21 -6.45 17.62 -14.40
C LYS A 21 -5.35 16.89 -15.18
N ASP A 22 -4.20 16.65 -14.55
CA ASP A 22 -3.07 15.97 -15.18
C ASP A 22 -3.33 14.47 -15.34
N LEU A 23 -4.01 13.84 -14.37
CA LEU A 23 -4.51 12.47 -14.52
C LEU A 23 -5.45 12.35 -15.72
N ALA A 24 -6.38 13.29 -15.86
CA ALA A 24 -7.34 13.31 -16.95
C ALA A 24 -6.67 13.45 -18.32
N ALA A 25 -5.64 14.30 -18.42
CA ALA A 25 -4.80 14.38 -19.61
C ALA A 25 -4.11 13.04 -19.93
N LYS A 26 -3.55 12.36 -18.92
CA LYS A 26 -2.86 11.07 -19.10
C LYS A 26 -3.78 9.91 -19.51
N VAL A 27 -5.05 9.94 -19.11
CA VAL A 27 -6.05 8.91 -19.46
C VAL A 27 -7.00 9.31 -20.58
N ASN A 28 -6.74 10.45 -21.24
CA ASN A 28 -7.55 11.01 -22.33
C ASN A 28 -9.04 11.18 -21.97
N LEU A 29 -9.32 11.69 -20.76
CA LEU A 29 -10.67 12.00 -20.29
C LEU A 29 -10.78 13.44 -19.82
N SER A 30 -12.00 13.92 -19.61
CA SER A 30 -12.23 15.17 -18.89
C SER A 30 -12.02 14.99 -17.38
N PRO A 31 -11.73 16.06 -16.62
CA PRO A 31 -11.45 15.95 -15.18
C PRO A 31 -12.61 15.40 -14.33
N SER A 32 -13.86 15.71 -14.69
CA SER A 32 -15.06 15.29 -13.96
C SER A 32 -15.23 13.75 -13.86
N PRO A 33 -15.22 12.97 -14.96
CA PRO A 33 -15.34 11.52 -14.88
C PRO A 33 -14.13 10.84 -14.21
N VAL A 34 -12.95 11.47 -14.24
CA VAL A 34 -11.78 10.94 -13.52
C VAL A 34 -11.95 11.11 -12.02
N PHE A 35 -12.41 12.27 -11.57
CA PHE A 35 -12.70 12.53 -10.15
C PHE A 35 -13.71 11.52 -9.58
N GLU A 36 -14.84 11.33 -10.27
CA GLU A 36 -15.86 10.36 -9.84
C GLU A 36 -15.34 8.92 -9.79
N ARG A 37 -14.47 8.54 -10.74
CA ARG A 37 -13.85 7.21 -10.73
C ARG A 37 -12.93 7.00 -9.54
N ILE A 38 -12.10 7.99 -9.20
CA ILE A 38 -11.22 7.92 -8.03
C ILE A 38 -12.04 7.78 -6.75
N LYS A 39 -13.04 8.64 -6.58
CA LYS A 39 -13.96 8.59 -5.42
C LYS A 39 -14.67 7.25 -5.30
N ARG A 40 -15.10 6.66 -6.42
CA ARG A 40 -15.69 5.32 -6.45
C ARG A 40 -14.70 4.23 -6.05
N LEU A 41 -13.44 4.32 -6.51
CA LEU A 41 -12.39 3.35 -6.14
C LEU A 41 -12.03 3.42 -4.66
N GLU A 42 -12.04 4.63 -4.07
CA GLU A 42 -11.88 4.84 -2.63
C GLU A 42 -13.07 4.27 -1.85
N ALA A 43 -14.30 4.62 -2.24
CA ALA A 43 -15.52 4.15 -1.57
C ALA A 43 -15.69 2.62 -1.64
N ALA A 44 -15.25 2.00 -2.73
CA ALA A 44 -15.27 0.54 -2.90
C ALA A 44 -14.08 -0.17 -2.22
N GLY A 45 -13.16 0.55 -1.56
CA GLY A 45 -12.03 -0.02 -0.83
C GLY A 45 -10.89 -0.55 -1.71
N PHE A 46 -10.89 -0.22 -3.02
CA PHE A 46 -9.75 -0.52 -3.90
C PHE A 46 -8.56 0.38 -3.56
N ILE A 47 -8.82 1.66 -3.27
CA ILE A 47 -7.81 2.58 -2.72
C ILE A 47 -8.00 2.61 -1.21
N LYS A 48 -7.05 2.01 -0.48
CA LYS A 48 -7.10 1.89 0.99
C LYS A 48 -6.56 3.13 1.71
N GLY A 49 -5.77 3.95 1.03
CA GLY A 49 -5.16 5.15 1.58
C GLY A 49 -4.03 5.65 0.71
N TYR A 50 -3.59 6.86 1.01
CA TYR A 50 -2.44 7.50 0.38
C TYR A 50 -1.32 7.61 1.41
N ILE A 51 -0.15 7.09 1.06
CA ILE A 51 1.00 7.03 1.97
C ILE A 51 2.14 7.89 1.45
N ALA A 52 2.82 8.57 2.37
CA ALA A 52 4.08 9.20 2.08
C ALA A 52 5.20 8.16 2.21
N LEU A 53 5.99 8.00 1.16
CA LEU A 53 7.27 7.29 1.25
C LEU A 53 8.28 8.27 1.83
N ILE A 54 8.80 7.96 3.01
CA ILE A 54 9.73 8.84 3.72
C ILE A 54 11.09 8.16 3.83
N ASP A 55 12.13 8.97 3.74
CA ASP A 55 13.52 8.57 3.92
C ASP A 55 13.76 8.25 5.41
N ALA A 56 13.97 6.97 5.69
CA ALA A 56 14.18 6.46 7.04
C ALA A 56 15.51 6.94 7.65
N GLU A 57 16.55 7.16 6.84
CA GLU A 57 17.86 7.63 7.31
C GLU A 57 17.75 9.06 7.83
N LYS A 58 17.02 9.92 7.10
CA LYS A 58 16.76 11.31 7.51
C LYS A 58 15.87 11.42 8.75
N LEU A 59 14.98 10.44 8.97
CA LEU A 59 14.16 10.35 10.17
C LEU A 59 14.87 9.68 11.35
N ASN A 60 16.15 9.32 11.22
CA ASN A 60 16.94 8.70 12.27
C ASN A 60 16.35 7.34 12.73
N TYR A 61 15.54 6.68 11.88
CA TYR A 61 15.08 5.31 12.06
C TYR A 61 16.22 4.34 11.73
N ARG A 62 17.16 4.20 12.67
CA ARG A 62 18.41 3.47 12.46
C ARG A 62 18.31 1.95 12.60
N LEU A 63 17.13 1.42 12.93
CA LEU A 63 16.98 0.01 13.25
C LEU A 63 15.72 -0.58 12.62
N ILE A 64 15.94 -1.44 11.62
CA ILE A 64 14.90 -2.29 11.04
C ILE A 64 15.19 -3.71 11.54
N ILE A 65 14.26 -4.28 12.31
CA ILE A 65 14.39 -5.65 12.84
C ILE A 65 13.47 -6.57 12.05
N PHE A 66 14.03 -7.64 11.48
CA PHE A 66 13.27 -8.74 10.91
C PHE A 66 13.16 -9.87 11.95
N CYS A 67 11.96 -10.06 12.50
CA CYS A 67 11.69 -11.15 13.44
C CYS A 67 11.16 -12.38 12.69
N ASN A 68 11.88 -13.49 12.71
CA ASN A 68 11.35 -14.79 12.30
C ASN A 68 10.79 -15.50 13.54
N ILE A 69 9.50 -15.82 13.52
CA ILE A 69 8.81 -16.40 14.68
C ILE A 69 8.23 -17.74 14.27
N LYS A 70 8.63 -18.81 14.98
CA LYS A 70 8.09 -20.15 14.82
C LYS A 70 7.19 -20.48 16.00
N LEU A 71 5.91 -20.70 15.74
CA LEU A 71 4.96 -21.15 16.77
C LEU A 71 5.21 -22.63 17.09
N LYS A 72 5.26 -22.98 18.37
CA LYS A 72 5.45 -24.38 18.82
C LYS A 72 4.22 -25.26 18.55
N HIS A 73 3.03 -24.67 18.58
CA HIS A 73 1.77 -25.35 18.33
C HIS A 73 1.07 -24.72 17.12
N HIS A 74 0.60 -25.55 16.19
CA HIS A 74 -0.03 -25.15 14.94
C HIS A 74 -1.57 -25.17 15.03
N ASP A 75 -2.13 -24.77 16.17
CA ASP A 75 -3.56 -24.59 16.30
C ASP A 75 -4.00 -23.24 15.70
N ARG A 76 -5.13 -23.22 15.00
CA ARG A 76 -5.69 -22.03 14.34
C ARG A 76 -5.91 -20.89 15.34
N ASN A 77 -6.32 -21.20 16.56
CA ASN A 77 -6.60 -20.20 17.60
C ASN A 77 -5.32 -19.56 18.13
N ILE A 78 -4.23 -20.34 18.25
CA ILE A 78 -2.93 -19.84 18.72
C ILE A 78 -2.33 -18.86 17.70
N GLY A 79 -2.41 -19.19 16.41
CA GLY A 79 -1.98 -18.29 15.34
C GLY A 79 -2.77 -16.98 15.31
N HIS A 80 -4.10 -17.05 15.49
CA HIS A 80 -4.96 -15.86 15.49
C HIS A 80 -4.71 -14.92 16.67
N ASN A 81 -4.57 -15.48 17.88
CA ASN A 81 -4.27 -14.69 19.08
C ASN A 81 -2.89 -14.04 18.96
N PHE A 82 -1.89 -14.79 18.50
CA PHE A 82 -0.55 -14.26 18.27
C PHE A 82 -0.54 -13.05 17.32
N VAL A 83 -1.24 -13.13 16.16
CA VAL A 83 -1.33 -12.01 15.22
C VAL A 83 -2.02 -10.81 15.84
N THR A 84 -3.09 -11.04 16.62
CA THR A 84 -3.84 -9.97 17.30
C THR A 84 -2.98 -9.26 18.33
N ASP A 85 -2.18 -9.99 19.10
CA ASP A 85 -1.32 -9.45 20.16
C ASP A 85 -0.14 -8.63 19.60
N ILE A 86 0.42 -9.03 18.46
CA ILE A 86 1.54 -8.32 17.80
C ILE A 86 1.09 -7.19 16.86
N MET A 87 -0.21 -6.93 16.76
CA MET A 87 -0.81 -5.85 15.97
C MET A 87 -1.15 -4.59 16.80
N PRO A 88 -0.28 -4.02 17.68
CA PRO A 88 -0.56 -2.71 18.23
C PRO A 88 -0.19 -1.62 17.21
N ARG A 89 -0.82 -0.46 17.40
CA ARG A 89 -0.89 0.80 16.64
C ARG A 89 0.41 1.39 16.01
N SER A 90 1.55 0.73 16.13
CA SER A 90 2.87 1.16 15.62
C SER A 90 3.24 0.59 14.25
N THR A 91 2.53 -0.42 13.74
CA THR A 91 2.99 -1.21 12.58
C THR A 91 2.48 -0.70 11.23
N TYR A 92 1.58 0.30 11.19
CA TYR A 92 1.08 0.85 9.93
C TYR A 92 2.18 1.54 9.10
N GLU A 93 3.25 2.02 9.75
CA GLU A 93 4.41 2.63 9.07
C GLU A 93 5.35 1.58 8.44
N ILE A 94 5.44 0.39 9.02
CA ILE A 94 6.40 -0.65 8.61
C ILE A 94 5.76 -1.67 7.67
N GLY A 95 4.49 -2.02 7.88
CA GLY A 95 3.79 -3.07 7.14
C GLY A 95 3.56 -2.80 5.65
N LEU A 96 3.50 -1.52 5.23
CA LEU A 96 3.37 -1.15 3.83
C LEU A 96 4.69 -1.25 3.05
N THR A 97 5.83 -1.08 3.73
CA THR A 97 7.18 -1.20 3.14
C THR A 97 7.52 -2.66 2.79
N ILE A 98 7.06 -3.63 3.59
CA ILE A 98 7.36 -5.06 3.37
C ILE A 98 6.80 -5.56 2.02
N ASN A 99 5.63 -5.08 1.58
CA ASN A 99 5.06 -5.47 0.28
C ASN A 99 5.89 -5.01 -0.93
N ASN A 100 6.64 -3.90 -0.82
CA ASN A 100 7.51 -3.41 -1.90
C ASN A 100 8.89 -4.09 -1.89
N VAL A 101 9.43 -4.41 -0.70
CA VAL A 101 10.73 -5.10 -0.57
C VAL A 101 10.63 -6.56 -1.00
N LEU A 102 9.51 -7.24 -0.73
CA LEU A 102 9.31 -8.61 -1.19
C LEU A 102 9.13 -8.68 -2.73
N ASN A 103 8.51 -7.70 -3.37
CA ASN A 103 8.36 -7.69 -4.83
C ASN A 103 9.65 -7.38 -5.62
N THR A 104 10.69 -6.85 -4.96
CA THR A 104 11.96 -6.51 -5.61
C THR A 104 13.04 -7.59 -5.44
N LYS A 105 12.99 -8.41 -4.39
CA LYS A 105 14.04 -9.42 -4.11
C LYS A 105 13.77 -10.84 -4.63
N TRP A 106 12.54 -11.17 -5.03
CA TRP A 106 12.15 -12.54 -5.44
C TRP A 106 11.94 -12.70 -6.96
N LYS A 107 12.47 -11.81 -7.80
CA LYS A 107 12.44 -11.95 -9.28
C LYS A 107 13.71 -12.55 -9.89
N GLU A 108 14.71 -12.91 -9.08
CA GLU A 108 16.00 -13.44 -9.55
C GLU A 108 16.37 -14.79 -8.91
N THR A 109 15.38 -15.65 -8.64
CA THR A 109 15.64 -17.07 -8.31
C THR A 109 14.52 -17.93 -8.87
#